data_AF-A0A0F3KRM0-F1
#
_entry.id   AF-A0A0F3KRM0-F1
#
_cell.length_a   1.000
_cell.length_b   1.000
_cell.length_c   1.000
_cell.angle_alpha   90.00
_cell.angle_beta   90.00
_cell.angle_gamma   90.00
#
_symmetry.space_group_name_H-M   'P 1'
#
loop_
_entity.id
_entity.type
_entity.pdbx_description
1 polymer ?
#
loop_
_entity_poly.entity_id
_entity_poly.type
_entity_poly.pdbx_seq_one_letter_code
_entity_poly.pdbx_strand_id
1 'polypeptide(L)'
;MRRNALAAGLSLFVLSSATAGASAQDGDIDIQKQRITIQPMTTVDVAAHTGYFQDPYPIRTAPRNAKAGLPTFSGTTQQLLNCDGAIQPNCFTPTKVTIDPGPFTAKAAAAGVQINNFEGLNIFQDNTGSWEMAVTAHVKKIGGTGTGWNVIMHAHPLGTDAGVPTDWEADTLLVGDLATFAPNNYNGKYFQDDDGSLYLIYNKKVGEGQDAVVAQLMASPTAMTRRMPVPLLGPEMANGGHNSERAYGLDDPRNVRLIETGNVTKINGKYVMTYSVGTFNRPDYKAGIAYSDTFLPSSGHYYRRVAMPDVANIWGQPNHPEVVYLLQSQKPRWPNYVGKQVYAPGVPAIVSDGHEHYYLTFAGYDPSDAPTDDKGLYKGPHRRPYYVRLNVHVPQAGSADKASPMELAHWIEPAPGP
;
A
#
# COMPACT_ATOMS: atom_id res chain seq x y z
N MET A 1 -44.86 7.53 -79.45
CA MET A 1 -45.35 8.67 -78.63
C MET A 1 -45.79 8.14 -77.28
N ARG A 2 -45.55 8.88 -76.20
CA ARG A 2 -45.87 8.53 -74.80
C ARG A 2 -47.17 7.72 -74.65
N ARG A 3 -47.11 6.56 -73.96
CA ARG A 3 -47.87 6.22 -72.73
C ARG A 3 -47.83 4.72 -72.37
N ASN A 4 -47.66 4.49 -71.07
CA ASN A 4 -48.26 3.49 -70.17
C ASN A 4 -47.96 1.98 -70.29
N ALA A 5 -47.23 1.51 -69.27
CA ALA A 5 -47.60 0.54 -68.21
C ALA A 5 -48.08 -0.88 -68.57
N LEU A 6 -47.35 -1.87 -68.03
CA LEU A 6 -47.80 -2.95 -67.13
C LEU A 6 -46.60 -3.89 -66.88
N ALA A 7 -46.10 -3.96 -65.65
CA ALA A 7 -46.38 -5.00 -64.63
C ALA A 7 -45.37 -6.16 -64.69
N ALA A 8 -44.46 -6.18 -63.71
CA ALA A 8 -43.73 -7.37 -63.31
C ALA A 8 -43.67 -7.37 -61.78
N GLY A 9 -44.20 -8.45 -61.20
CA GLY A 9 -44.41 -8.61 -59.76
C GLY A 9 -43.10 -8.72 -58.99
N LEU A 10 -43.12 -8.18 -57.78
CA LEU A 10 -42.10 -8.40 -56.77
C LEU A 10 -42.78 -8.95 -55.52
N SER A 11 -42.45 -10.20 -55.20
CA SER A 11 -42.89 -10.90 -54.00
C SER A 11 -42.38 -10.19 -52.74
N LEU A 12 -43.30 -9.94 -51.82
CA LEU A 12 -43.05 -9.56 -50.43
C LEU A 12 -42.21 -10.64 -49.75
N PHE A 13 -40.98 -10.31 -49.36
CA PHE A 13 -40.31 -10.96 -48.24
C PHE A 13 -40.51 -10.09 -46.99
N VAL A 14 -41.45 -10.52 -46.15
CA VAL A 14 -41.60 -10.01 -44.79
C VAL A 14 -40.47 -10.64 -43.96
N LEU A 15 -39.37 -9.92 -43.79
CA LEU A 15 -38.38 -10.23 -42.77
C LEU A 15 -38.93 -9.75 -41.43
N SER A 16 -39.59 -10.66 -40.71
CA SER A 16 -39.88 -10.50 -39.29
C SER A 16 -38.54 -10.53 -38.53
N SER A 17 -37.99 -9.36 -38.21
CA SER A 17 -37.01 -9.23 -37.16
C SER A 17 -37.69 -9.57 -35.85
N ALA A 18 -37.50 -10.82 -35.40
CA ALA A 18 -37.82 -11.22 -34.04
C ALA A 18 -36.97 -10.37 -33.10
N THR A 19 -37.59 -9.38 -32.49
CA THR A 19 -37.12 -8.72 -31.28
C THR A 19 -37.16 -9.77 -30.16
N ALA A 20 -36.11 -10.59 -30.09
CA ALA A 20 -35.77 -11.29 -28.87
C ALA A 20 -35.38 -10.23 -27.85
N GLY A 21 -36.37 -9.76 -27.09
CA GLY A 21 -36.16 -9.09 -25.82
C GLY A 21 -35.45 -10.07 -24.89
N ALA A 22 -34.14 -10.16 -25.01
CA ALA A 22 -33.32 -10.53 -23.88
C ALA A 22 -33.48 -9.38 -22.89
N SER A 23 -34.43 -9.53 -21.97
CA SER A 23 -34.34 -8.84 -20.70
C SER A 23 -32.94 -9.16 -20.18
N ALA A 24 -32.06 -8.16 -20.22
CA ALA A 24 -30.91 -8.15 -19.35
C ALA A 24 -31.51 -8.34 -17.96
N GLN A 25 -31.39 -9.56 -17.43
CA GLN A 25 -31.42 -9.71 -16.00
C GLN A 25 -30.32 -8.76 -15.53
N ASP A 26 -30.73 -7.64 -14.94
CA ASP A 26 -29.94 -6.96 -13.94
C ASP A 26 -29.53 -8.06 -12.96
N GLY A 27 -28.39 -8.67 -13.24
CA GLY A 27 -27.61 -9.37 -12.25
C GLY A 27 -27.24 -8.27 -11.28
N ASP A 28 -28.12 -8.05 -10.31
CA ASP A 28 -27.77 -7.49 -9.02
C ASP A 28 -26.53 -8.29 -8.61
N ILE A 29 -25.36 -7.74 -8.90
CA ILE A 29 -24.10 -8.27 -8.39
C ILE A 29 -24.34 -8.21 -6.91
N ASP A 30 -24.52 -9.36 -6.28
CA ASP A 30 -24.81 -9.48 -4.87
C ASP A 30 -23.63 -8.86 -4.10
N ILE A 31 -23.70 -7.55 -3.86
CA ILE A 31 -22.69 -6.77 -3.13
C ILE A 31 -22.78 -7.11 -1.63
N GLN A 32 -23.62 -8.08 -1.23
CA GLN A 32 -23.45 -8.77 0.04
C GLN A 32 -22.31 -9.80 -0.05
N LYS A 33 -21.11 -9.34 -0.42
CA LYS A 33 -19.90 -10.10 -0.13
C LYS A 33 -19.89 -10.42 1.36
N GLN A 34 -19.65 -11.69 1.66
CA GLN A 34 -19.47 -12.22 3.00
C GLN A 34 -18.64 -11.25 3.86
N ARG A 35 -19.08 -11.04 5.10
CA ARG A 35 -18.42 -10.13 6.04
C ARG A 35 -16.94 -10.51 6.17
N ILE A 36 -16.05 -9.63 5.72
CA ILE A 36 -14.60 -9.78 5.90
C ILE A 36 -14.32 -9.77 7.40
N THR A 37 -13.69 -10.82 7.92
CA THR A 37 -13.34 -10.90 9.34
C THR A 37 -12.03 -10.18 9.59
N ILE A 38 -12.11 -9.02 10.22
CA ILE A 38 -10.97 -8.21 10.64
C ILE A 38 -10.74 -8.44 12.13
N GLN A 39 -9.49 -8.71 12.50
CA GLN A 39 -9.08 -8.92 13.89
C GLN A 39 -8.03 -7.87 14.30
N PRO A 40 -8.11 -7.31 15.52
CA PRO A 40 -7.06 -6.43 16.04
C PRO A 40 -5.79 -7.23 16.34
N MET A 41 -4.62 -6.65 16.06
CA MET A 41 -3.34 -7.27 16.43
C MET A 41 -2.98 -7.03 17.91
N THR A 42 -3.41 -5.91 18.48
CA THR A 42 -3.06 -5.46 19.84
C THR A 42 -4.29 -5.23 20.71
N THR A 43 -4.15 -5.43 22.03
CA THR A 43 -5.16 -4.99 23.00
C THR A 43 -5.05 -3.49 23.21
N VAL A 44 -6.14 -2.74 22.99
CA VAL A 44 -6.18 -1.29 23.23
C VAL A 44 -6.81 -0.97 24.58
N ASP A 45 -6.12 -0.13 25.35
CA ASP A 45 -6.69 0.59 26.50
C ASP A 45 -6.73 2.08 26.15
N VAL A 46 -7.95 2.58 25.92
CA VAL A 46 -8.20 3.97 25.53
C VAL A 46 -7.83 4.94 26.65
N ALA A 47 -8.07 4.58 27.91
CA ALA A 47 -7.81 5.44 29.06
C ALA A 47 -6.30 5.57 29.34
N ALA A 48 -5.57 4.45 29.22
CA ALA A 48 -4.11 4.43 29.35
C ALA A 48 -3.38 4.90 28.08
N HIS A 49 -4.09 5.03 26.96
CA HIS A 49 -3.54 5.31 25.63
C HIS A 49 -2.46 4.30 25.21
N THR A 50 -2.71 3.01 25.45
CA THR A 50 -1.80 1.91 25.12
C THR A 50 -2.40 0.95 24.11
N GLY A 51 -1.54 0.22 23.39
CA GLY A 51 -1.96 -0.75 22.37
C GLY A 51 -2.16 -0.16 20.98
N TYR A 52 -2.06 1.16 20.82
CA TYR A 52 -2.00 1.80 19.51
C TYR A 52 -0.65 1.53 18.85
N PHE A 53 -0.68 1.30 17.55
CA PHE A 53 0.50 1.09 16.73
C PHE A 53 0.18 1.54 15.31
N GLN A 54 0.96 2.49 14.82
CA GLN A 54 0.78 3.03 13.49
C GLN A 54 1.68 2.25 12.53
N ASP A 55 1.08 1.84 11.41
CA ASP A 55 1.76 1.31 10.24
C ASP A 55 2.61 0.04 10.49
N PRO A 56 1.99 -1.16 10.54
CA PRO A 56 2.72 -2.43 10.70
C PRO A 56 3.50 -2.81 9.43
N TYR A 57 4.80 -2.51 9.43
CA TYR A 57 5.75 -2.95 8.41
C TYR A 57 6.34 -4.30 8.81
N PRO A 58 6.13 -5.37 8.02
CA PRO A 58 6.72 -6.66 8.33
C PRO A 58 8.24 -6.62 8.19
N ILE A 59 8.92 -7.24 9.16
CA ILE A 59 10.37 -7.36 9.17
C ILE A 59 10.75 -8.62 8.39
N ARG A 60 11.56 -8.44 7.36
CA ARG A 60 12.19 -9.56 6.67
C ARG A 60 13.32 -10.12 7.53
N THR A 61 13.33 -11.43 7.74
CA THR A 61 14.42 -12.17 8.38
C THR A 61 15.12 -13.08 7.37
N ALA A 62 16.41 -13.32 7.55
CA ALA A 62 17.19 -14.16 6.65
C ALA A 62 16.74 -15.63 6.74
N PRO A 63 16.65 -16.39 5.63
CA PRO A 63 16.18 -17.79 5.64
C PRO A 63 16.96 -18.72 6.59
N ARG A 64 18.25 -18.47 6.85
CA ARG A 64 19.07 -19.29 7.79
C ARG A 64 18.77 -19.00 9.26
N ASN A 65 18.24 -17.82 9.56
CA ASN A 65 17.82 -17.41 10.91
C ASN A 65 16.31 -17.62 11.12
N ALA A 66 15.57 -17.97 10.05
CA ALA A 66 14.17 -18.33 10.10
C ALA A 66 13.98 -19.70 10.74
N LYS A 67 14.19 -19.80 12.06
CA LYS A 67 13.48 -20.81 12.88
C LYS A 67 11.99 -20.45 12.88
N ALA A 68 11.31 -20.60 11.74
CA ALA A 68 9.88 -20.29 11.54
C ALA A 68 9.41 -19.09 12.41
N GLY A 69 10.23 -18.03 12.39
CA GLY A 69 10.14 -16.92 13.31
C GLY A 69 8.96 -16.08 12.89
N LEU A 70 8.01 -15.99 13.79
CA LEU A 70 6.71 -15.36 13.62
C LEU A 70 6.85 -13.93 13.11
N PRO A 71 5.89 -13.44 12.33
CA PRO A 71 6.03 -12.13 11.71
C PRO A 71 6.16 -11.08 12.81
N THR A 72 7.32 -10.43 12.82
CA THR A 72 7.58 -9.27 13.67
C THR A 72 7.36 -8.02 12.82
N PHE A 73 6.82 -6.97 13.42
CA PHE A 73 6.51 -5.74 12.71
C PHE A 73 7.22 -4.55 13.35
N SER A 74 7.80 -3.68 12.54
CA SER A 74 8.22 -2.34 12.95
C SER A 74 7.24 -1.31 12.42
N GLY A 75 7.28 -0.08 12.92
CA GLY A 75 6.25 0.92 12.60
C GLY A 75 6.64 2.36 12.87
N THR A 76 5.71 3.27 12.64
CA THR A 76 5.88 4.72 12.85
C THR A 76 5.84 5.12 14.33
N THR A 77 5.35 4.25 15.23
CA THR A 77 5.30 4.51 16.68
C THR A 77 6.63 4.26 17.42
N GLN A 78 7.73 4.00 16.71
CA GLN A 78 9.01 3.62 17.33
C GLN A 78 8.87 2.39 18.24
N GLN A 79 8.17 1.39 17.73
CA GLN A 79 7.88 0.15 18.42
C GLN A 79 8.12 -1.04 17.50
N LEU A 80 8.42 -2.18 18.11
CA LEU A 80 8.49 -3.50 17.54
C LEU A 80 7.29 -4.30 18.08
N LEU A 81 6.45 -4.85 17.20
CA LEU A 81 5.41 -5.80 17.57
C LEU A 81 5.90 -7.22 17.33
N ASN A 82 5.85 -8.03 18.37
CA ASN A 82 6.04 -9.47 18.28
C ASN A 82 4.81 -10.19 18.85
N CYS A 83 4.47 -11.33 18.27
CA CYS A 83 3.47 -12.27 18.76
C CYS A 83 4.12 -13.65 18.79
N ASP A 84 3.98 -14.34 19.92
CA ASP A 84 4.43 -15.73 20.06
C ASP A 84 3.38 -16.70 19.48
N GLY A 85 3.82 -17.76 18.82
CA GLY A 85 2.99 -18.60 17.97
C GLY A 85 2.35 -17.91 16.75
N ALA A 86 1.37 -18.57 16.15
CA ALA A 86 0.64 -18.05 14.99
C ALA A 86 -0.04 -16.71 15.29
N ILE A 87 -0.27 -15.89 14.24
CA ILE A 87 -1.02 -14.63 14.35
C ILE A 87 -2.40 -14.89 14.95
N GLN A 88 -2.66 -14.31 16.13
CA GLN A 88 -3.94 -14.37 16.84
C GLN A 88 -4.42 -12.97 17.23
N PRO A 89 -5.72 -12.79 17.53
CA PRO A 89 -6.22 -11.51 17.97
C PRO A 89 -5.51 -11.08 19.26
N ASN A 90 -5.09 -9.82 19.32
CA ASN A 90 -4.50 -9.21 20.52
C ASN A 90 -3.19 -9.84 21.03
N CYS A 91 -2.53 -10.70 20.27
CA CYS A 91 -1.31 -11.37 20.73
C CYS A 91 -0.05 -10.52 20.65
N PHE A 92 -0.07 -9.39 19.93
CA PHE A 92 1.12 -8.60 19.71
C PHE A 92 1.44 -7.70 20.90
N THR A 93 2.68 -7.80 21.38
CA THR A 93 3.23 -6.96 22.45
C THR A 93 4.24 -5.98 21.88
N PRO A 94 4.16 -4.67 22.23
CA PRO A 94 5.10 -3.67 21.76
C PRO A 94 6.37 -3.63 22.62
N THR A 95 7.52 -3.59 21.95
CA THR A 95 8.82 -3.23 22.55
C THR A 95 9.28 -1.92 21.94
N LYS A 96 9.81 -0.99 22.74
CA LYS A 96 10.30 0.29 22.23
C LYS A 96 11.52 0.09 21.31
N VAL A 97 11.56 0.81 20.21
CA VAL A 97 12.73 0.96 19.34
C VAL A 97 13.25 2.39 19.50
N THR A 98 14.56 2.56 19.60
CA THR A 98 15.21 3.87 19.66
C THR A 98 16.12 4.05 18.44
N ILE A 99 16.26 5.30 18.03
CA ILE A 99 17.19 5.69 16.98
C ILE A 99 17.91 6.98 17.37
N ASP A 100 19.23 6.91 17.39
CA ASP A 100 20.11 8.07 17.55
C ASP A 100 20.33 8.71 16.16
N PRO A 101 20.15 10.03 15.99
CA PRO A 101 20.55 10.71 14.75
C PRO A 101 22.06 10.65 14.46
N GLY A 102 22.90 10.29 15.43
CA GLY A 102 24.34 10.09 15.30
C GLY A 102 25.03 11.29 14.63
N PRO A 103 25.83 11.08 13.57
CA PRO A 103 26.52 12.16 12.86
C PRO A 103 25.57 13.17 12.19
N PHE A 104 24.28 12.84 12.00
CA PHE A 104 23.35 13.77 11.36
C PHE A 104 22.91 14.93 12.22
N THR A 105 23.07 14.87 13.54
CA THR A 105 22.85 16.04 14.41
C THR A 105 23.72 17.21 13.98
N ALA A 106 25.03 16.97 13.81
CA ALA A 106 25.98 18.00 13.37
C ALA A 106 25.78 18.39 11.91
N LYS A 107 25.51 17.42 11.01
CA LYS A 107 25.28 17.69 9.58
C LYS A 107 24.01 18.53 9.35
N ALA A 108 22.92 18.23 10.06
CA ALA A 108 21.68 19.00 10.00
C ALA A 108 21.90 20.44 10.47
N ALA A 109 22.54 20.62 11.63
CA ALA A 109 22.85 21.94 12.16
C ALA A 109 23.72 22.77 11.20
N ALA A 110 24.74 22.17 10.59
CA ALA A 110 25.58 22.82 9.59
C ALA A 110 24.81 23.23 8.32
N ALA A 111 23.76 22.48 7.96
CA ALA A 111 22.86 22.81 6.86
C ALA A 111 21.73 23.80 7.25
N GLY A 112 21.73 24.32 8.49
CA GLY A 112 20.71 25.26 8.98
C GLY A 112 19.35 24.61 9.24
N VAL A 113 19.34 23.30 9.47
CA VAL A 113 18.12 22.50 9.70
C VAL A 113 18.24 21.67 10.98
N GLN A 114 17.11 21.12 11.42
CA GLN A 114 17.04 20.15 12.50
C GLN A 114 16.21 18.94 12.05
N ILE A 115 16.56 17.77 12.60
CA ILE A 115 15.75 16.55 12.48
C ILE A 115 14.78 16.56 13.67
N ASN A 116 13.48 16.61 13.40
CA ASN A 116 12.45 16.72 14.43
C ASN A 116 11.96 15.36 14.93
N ASN A 117 11.93 14.38 14.02
CA ASN A 117 11.42 13.06 14.31
C ASN A 117 11.96 12.03 13.30
N PHE A 118 11.91 10.77 13.71
CA PHE A 118 12.09 9.60 12.86
C PHE A 118 10.78 8.82 12.79
N GLU A 119 10.39 8.46 11.58
CA GLU A 119 9.16 7.74 11.25
C GLU A 119 9.45 6.65 10.22
N GLY A 120 8.56 5.68 10.08
CA GLY A 120 8.70 4.61 9.10
C GLY A 120 9.99 3.83 9.30
N LEU A 121 10.21 3.34 10.52
CA LEU A 121 11.37 2.53 10.89
C LEU A 121 11.21 1.16 10.24
N ASN A 122 11.77 0.95 9.05
CA ASN A 122 11.65 -0.30 8.31
C ASN A 122 12.88 -1.16 8.58
N ILE A 123 12.78 -2.05 9.57
CA ILE A 123 13.84 -2.98 9.94
C ILE A 123 13.88 -4.14 8.95
N PHE A 124 15.09 -4.56 8.58
CA PHE A 124 15.35 -5.58 7.59
C PHE A 124 16.58 -6.38 8.01
N GLN A 125 16.53 -7.70 7.85
CA GLN A 125 17.72 -8.54 7.87
C GLN A 125 18.08 -8.94 6.45
N ASP A 126 19.33 -8.74 6.05
CA ASP A 126 19.83 -9.16 4.74
C ASP A 126 20.06 -10.68 4.66
N ASN A 127 20.43 -11.20 3.49
CA ASN A 127 20.76 -12.61 3.31
C ASN A 127 22.00 -13.09 4.10
N THR A 128 22.86 -12.19 4.56
CA THR A 128 24.02 -12.52 5.39
C THR A 128 23.67 -12.63 6.88
N GLY A 129 22.49 -12.17 7.28
CA GLY A 129 22.05 -12.09 8.67
C GLY A 129 22.30 -10.72 9.31
N SER A 130 22.82 -9.76 8.55
CA SER A 130 23.09 -8.40 9.01
C SER A 130 21.79 -7.61 9.10
N TRP A 131 21.65 -6.85 10.18
CA TRP A 131 20.48 -6.03 10.46
C TRP A 131 20.68 -4.61 9.94
N GLU A 132 19.72 -4.15 9.17
CA GLU A 132 19.70 -2.84 8.53
C GLU A 132 18.35 -2.17 8.81
N MET A 133 18.32 -0.85 8.90
CA MET A 133 17.07 -0.10 8.96
C MET A 133 17.07 1.03 7.93
N ALA A 134 16.02 1.11 7.14
CA ALA A 134 15.70 2.32 6.39
C ALA A 134 14.69 3.11 7.21
N VAL A 135 14.98 4.40 7.44
CA VAL A 135 14.18 5.28 8.29
C VAL A 135 13.88 6.59 7.58
N THR A 136 12.68 7.12 7.77
CA THR A 136 12.30 8.45 7.29
C THR A 136 12.62 9.46 8.38
N ALA A 137 13.44 10.46 8.08
CA ALA A 137 13.73 11.56 8.99
C ALA A 137 12.99 12.82 8.53
N HIS A 138 12.25 13.44 9.45
CA HIS A 138 11.50 14.67 9.18
C HIS A 138 12.39 15.88 9.50
N VAL A 139 12.76 16.64 8.48
CA VAL A 139 13.72 17.75 8.53
C VAL A 139 12.98 19.08 8.45
N LYS A 140 13.44 20.10 9.19
CA LYS A 140 12.90 21.47 9.15
C LYS A 140 13.99 22.51 9.33
N LYS A 141 13.87 23.66 8.65
CA LYS A 141 14.76 24.82 8.85
C LYS A 141 14.69 25.34 10.28
N ILE A 142 15.85 25.64 10.87
CA ILE A 142 15.96 26.27 12.19
C ILE A 142 15.41 27.70 12.11
N GLY A 143 14.54 28.08 13.04
CA GLY A 143 13.96 29.43 13.11
C GLY A 143 13.02 29.82 11.97
N GLY A 144 12.81 28.94 10.98
CA GLY A 144 11.96 29.20 9.82
C GLY A 144 10.50 28.80 10.03
N THR A 145 9.59 29.53 9.40
CA THR A 145 8.15 29.19 9.29
C THR A 145 7.85 28.23 8.12
N GLY A 146 8.88 27.74 7.42
CA GLY A 146 8.74 26.90 6.23
C GLY A 146 8.27 25.46 6.51
N THR A 147 7.73 24.83 5.47
CA THR A 147 7.35 23.42 5.44
C THR A 147 8.58 22.54 5.62
N GLY A 148 8.52 21.60 6.57
CA GLY A 148 9.51 20.54 6.65
C GLY A 148 9.46 19.63 5.43
N TRP A 149 10.48 18.79 5.28
CA TRP A 149 10.54 17.75 4.25
C TRP A 149 11.11 16.47 4.82
N ASN A 150 11.04 15.41 4.03
CA ASN A 150 11.49 14.10 4.43
C ASN A 150 12.74 13.69 3.65
N VAL A 151 13.65 13.04 4.35
CA VAL A 151 14.79 12.33 3.79
C VAL A 151 14.77 10.89 4.28
N ILE A 152 15.41 10.00 3.54
CA ILE A 152 15.54 8.59 3.93
C ILE A 152 16.98 8.34 4.32
N MET A 153 17.17 7.79 5.51
CA MET A 153 18.46 7.43 6.07
C MET A 153 18.55 5.92 6.26
N HIS A 154 19.78 5.42 6.24
CA HIS A 154 20.14 4.12 6.77
C HIS A 154 20.54 4.26 8.24
N ALA A 155 20.21 3.25 9.04
CA ALA A 155 20.68 3.10 10.41
C ALA A 155 21.17 1.67 10.68
N HIS A 156 22.26 1.55 11.44
CA HIS A 156 22.82 0.29 11.92
C HIS A 156 22.47 0.05 13.39
N PRO A 157 22.46 -1.21 13.86
CA PRO A 157 22.20 -1.51 15.27
C PRO A 157 23.40 -1.17 16.16
N LEU A 158 23.16 -0.60 17.33
CA LEU A 158 24.21 -0.26 18.31
C LEU A 158 24.69 -1.46 19.16
N GLY A 159 24.16 -2.66 18.90
CA GLY A 159 24.46 -3.88 19.65
C GLY A 159 24.38 -5.14 18.79
N THR A 160 24.83 -6.28 19.34
CA THR A 160 24.83 -7.59 18.65
C THR A 160 23.78 -8.53 19.23
N ASP A 161 22.55 -8.05 19.38
CA ASP A 161 21.46 -8.86 19.93
C ASP A 161 21.18 -10.10 19.06
N ALA A 162 20.80 -11.20 19.72
CA ALA A 162 20.41 -12.44 19.05
C ALA A 162 19.04 -12.35 18.33
N GLY A 163 18.32 -11.24 18.50
CA GLY A 163 17.00 -10.99 17.93
C GLY A 163 16.96 -9.73 17.05
N VAL A 164 15.76 -9.21 16.81
CA VAL A 164 15.59 -7.91 16.13
C VAL A 164 16.14 -6.80 17.04
N PRO A 165 17.11 -5.99 16.60
CA PRO A 165 17.69 -4.94 17.43
C PRO A 165 16.66 -3.86 17.77
N THR A 166 16.75 -3.30 18.98
CA THR A 166 15.89 -2.19 19.44
C THR A 166 16.59 -0.86 19.49
N ASP A 167 17.93 -0.82 19.45
CA ASP A 167 18.71 0.43 19.52
C ASP A 167 19.55 0.61 18.25
N TRP A 168 19.37 1.76 17.61
CA TRP A 168 19.88 2.04 16.27
C TRP A 168 20.58 3.40 16.21
N GLU A 169 21.51 3.57 15.28
CA GLU A 169 22.12 4.86 14.95
C GLU A 169 22.06 5.12 13.45
N ALA A 170 21.53 6.29 13.06
CA ALA A 170 21.50 6.72 11.66
C ALA A 170 22.91 7.14 11.18
N ASP A 171 23.41 6.51 10.12
CA ASP A 171 24.80 6.73 9.68
C ASP A 171 24.93 7.27 8.24
N THR A 172 23.95 7.00 7.37
CA THR A 172 24.04 7.29 5.94
C THR A 172 22.76 7.89 5.39
N LEU A 173 22.88 8.93 4.56
CA LEU A 173 21.77 9.56 3.87
C LEU A 173 21.57 8.85 2.53
N LEU A 174 20.44 8.18 2.35
CA LEU A 174 20.14 7.39 1.15
C LEU A 174 19.42 8.22 0.08
N VAL A 175 18.39 8.97 0.49
CA VAL A 175 17.54 9.76 -0.43
C VAL A 175 17.23 11.12 0.18
N GLY A 176 17.34 12.16 -0.66
CA GLY A 176 17.06 13.54 -0.31
C GLY A 176 18.33 14.33 -0.01
N ASP A 177 18.14 15.51 0.57
CA ASP A 177 19.20 16.44 0.93
C ASP A 177 18.79 17.17 2.21
N LEU A 178 19.73 17.38 3.13
CA LEU A 178 19.50 18.15 4.36
C LEU A 178 19.58 19.66 4.13
N ALA A 179 20.27 20.12 3.09
CA ALA A 179 20.41 21.53 2.75
C ALA A 179 19.30 22.01 1.80
N THR A 180 18.80 21.11 0.95
CA THR A 180 17.84 21.43 -0.11
C THR A 180 16.50 20.76 0.13
N PHE A 181 15.42 21.55 0.08
CA PHE A 181 14.06 21.02 0.14
C PHE A 181 13.82 20.07 -1.03
N ALA A 182 13.42 18.84 -0.71
CA ALA A 182 12.96 17.86 -1.69
C ALA A 182 11.60 17.30 -1.22
N PRO A 183 10.54 17.41 -2.03
CA PRO A 183 9.24 16.92 -1.60
C PRO A 183 9.20 15.39 -1.57
N ASN A 184 8.50 14.86 -0.58
CA ASN A 184 7.94 13.50 -0.57
C ASN A 184 8.98 12.38 -0.77
N ASN A 185 10.00 12.27 0.09
CA ASN A 185 10.85 11.07 0.21
C ASN A 185 10.57 10.37 1.54
N TYR A 186 9.72 9.34 1.55
CA TYR A 186 9.30 8.67 2.79
C TYR A 186 8.99 7.19 2.56
N ASN A 187 8.73 6.46 3.65
CA ASN A 187 8.45 5.01 3.64
C ASN A 187 9.56 4.18 2.99
N GLY A 188 10.82 4.58 3.17
CA GLY A 188 11.98 3.83 2.69
C GLY A 188 12.07 2.45 3.33
N LYS A 189 12.25 1.41 2.52
CA LYS A 189 12.45 0.02 2.96
C LYS A 189 13.31 -0.77 2.00
N TYR A 190 14.03 -1.73 2.55
CA TYR A 190 14.83 -2.65 1.76
C TYR A 190 13.99 -3.76 1.17
N PHE A 191 14.30 -4.15 -0.06
CA PHE A 191 13.82 -5.36 -0.70
C PHE A 191 14.99 -6.09 -1.33
N GLN A 192 15.14 -7.38 -1.05
CA GLN A 192 16.16 -8.21 -1.64
C GLN A 192 15.49 -9.33 -2.44
N ASP A 193 15.77 -9.35 -3.74
CA ASP A 193 15.21 -10.36 -4.65
C ASP A 193 16.01 -11.66 -4.60
N ASP A 194 15.50 -12.71 -5.25
CA ASP A 194 16.06 -14.07 -5.23
C ASP A 194 17.47 -14.14 -5.84
N ASP A 195 17.82 -13.21 -6.74
CA ASP A 195 19.15 -13.11 -7.33
C ASP A 195 20.18 -12.42 -6.41
N GLY A 196 19.75 -11.98 -5.22
CA GLY A 196 20.56 -11.29 -4.23
C GLY A 196 20.62 -9.76 -4.41
N SER A 197 20.04 -9.22 -5.49
CA SER A 197 19.97 -7.78 -5.74
C SER A 197 19.22 -7.06 -4.62
N LEU A 198 19.80 -5.98 -4.12
CA LEU A 198 19.23 -5.14 -3.07
C LEU A 198 18.63 -3.86 -3.66
N TYR A 199 17.44 -3.51 -3.20
CA TYR A 199 16.72 -2.32 -3.63
C TYR A 199 16.22 -1.53 -2.43
N LEU A 200 16.20 -0.20 -2.56
CA LEU A 200 15.40 0.67 -1.71
C LEU A 200 14.06 0.93 -2.40
N ILE A 201 12.96 0.48 -1.80
CA ILE A 201 11.61 0.88 -2.17
C ILE A 201 11.23 2.10 -1.33
N TYR A 202 10.68 3.14 -1.94
CA TYR A 202 10.26 4.34 -1.23
C TYR A 202 9.21 5.13 -2.01
N ASN A 203 8.59 6.09 -1.33
CA ASN A 203 7.68 7.04 -1.94
C ASN A 203 8.40 8.25 -2.48
N LYS A 204 8.01 8.67 -3.69
CA LYS A 204 8.58 9.80 -4.40
C LYS A 204 7.50 10.59 -5.13
N LYS A 205 7.61 11.92 -5.09
CA LYS A 205 6.80 12.79 -5.97
C LYS A 205 7.18 12.58 -7.43
N VAL A 206 6.20 12.26 -8.28
CA VAL A 206 6.38 12.06 -9.73
C VAL A 206 5.67 13.13 -10.58
N GLY A 207 4.82 13.94 -9.94
CA GLY A 207 4.12 15.04 -10.58
C GLY A 207 3.52 15.98 -9.53
N GLU A 208 2.92 17.10 -9.96
CA GLU A 208 2.21 17.96 -9.02
C GLU A 208 1.01 17.22 -8.41
N GLY A 209 0.96 17.14 -7.07
CA GLY A 209 -0.07 16.38 -6.36
C GLY A 209 -0.03 14.87 -6.57
N GLN A 210 1.08 14.31 -7.08
CA GLN A 210 1.19 12.91 -7.46
C GLN A 210 2.42 12.24 -6.84
N ASP A 211 2.15 11.22 -6.02
CA ASP A 211 3.16 10.36 -5.44
C ASP A 211 3.11 8.97 -6.06
N ALA A 212 4.29 8.35 -6.19
CA ALA A 212 4.45 6.98 -6.64
C ALA A 212 5.32 6.20 -5.66
N VAL A 213 5.16 4.88 -5.70
CA VAL A 213 6.13 3.93 -5.14
C VAL A 213 7.20 3.67 -6.20
N VAL A 214 8.46 3.88 -5.85
CA VAL A 214 9.62 3.63 -6.71
C VAL A 214 10.56 2.63 -6.05
N ALA A 215 11.36 1.93 -6.85
CA ALA A 215 12.48 1.14 -6.38
C ALA A 215 13.79 1.64 -7.00
N GLN A 216 14.86 1.70 -6.22
CA GLN A 216 16.18 2.08 -6.70
C GLN A 216 17.20 1.03 -6.28
N LEU A 217 17.97 0.54 -7.25
CA LEU A 217 19.02 -0.48 -7.03
C LEU A 217 20.11 0.07 -6.11
N MET A 218 20.56 -0.76 -5.17
CA MET A 218 21.62 -0.48 -4.21
C MET A 218 22.83 -1.39 -4.45
N ALA A 219 24.03 -0.86 -4.20
CA ALA A 219 25.27 -1.63 -4.20
C ALA A 219 25.54 -2.29 -2.83
N SER A 220 25.06 -1.66 -1.76
CA SER A 220 25.07 -2.14 -0.37
C SER A 220 23.94 -1.44 0.40
N PRO A 221 23.59 -1.84 1.63
CA PRO A 221 22.57 -1.16 2.45
C PRO A 221 22.80 0.36 2.62
N THR A 222 24.05 0.81 2.52
CA THR A 222 24.48 2.21 2.66
C THR A 222 24.81 2.90 1.33
N ALA A 223 24.75 2.22 0.18
CA ALA A 223 25.18 2.79 -1.09
C ALA A 223 24.14 2.61 -2.20
N MET A 224 23.51 3.71 -2.62
CA MET A 224 22.66 3.75 -3.81
C MET A 224 23.51 3.61 -5.08
N THR A 225 23.02 2.87 -6.07
CA THR A 225 23.65 2.89 -7.40
C THR A 225 23.32 4.18 -8.14
N ARG A 226 24.09 4.51 -9.19
CA ARG A 226 23.81 5.64 -10.10
C ARG A 226 22.58 5.42 -11.00
N ARG A 227 21.94 4.25 -10.94
CA ARG A 227 20.72 4.00 -11.72
C ARG A 227 19.57 4.81 -11.13
N MET A 228 18.77 5.40 -12.01
CA MET A 228 17.59 6.15 -11.61
C MET A 228 16.56 5.21 -10.96
N PRO A 229 15.75 5.71 -10.00
CA PRO A 229 14.62 4.96 -9.46
C PRO A 229 13.66 4.55 -10.58
N VAL A 230 13.16 3.32 -10.51
CA VAL A 230 12.14 2.78 -11.41
C VAL A 230 10.79 2.87 -10.68
N PRO A 231 9.78 3.55 -11.25
CA PRO A 231 8.43 3.51 -10.71
C PRO A 231 7.88 2.09 -10.72
N LEU A 232 7.45 1.61 -9.56
CA LEU A 232 6.76 0.33 -9.42
C LEU A 232 5.25 0.54 -9.58
N LEU A 233 4.72 1.59 -8.96
CA LEU A 233 3.31 1.94 -9.02
C LEU A 233 3.15 3.45 -8.87
N GLY A 234 2.51 4.11 -9.82
CA GLY A 234 2.18 5.54 -9.74
C GLY A 234 0.78 5.80 -10.28
N PRO A 235 0.25 7.03 -10.14
CA PRO A 235 -1.12 7.34 -10.54
C PRO A 235 -1.35 7.02 -12.01
N GLU A 236 -2.43 6.30 -12.33
CA GLU A 236 -2.80 6.07 -13.72
C GLU A 236 -3.35 7.38 -14.28
N MET A 237 -2.82 7.87 -15.39
CA MET A 237 -3.24 9.13 -16.00
C MET A 237 -3.91 8.92 -17.35
N ALA A 238 -3.78 7.74 -17.96
CA ALA A 238 -4.48 7.41 -19.18
C ALA A 238 -6.00 7.51 -19.00
N ASN A 239 -6.70 8.04 -20.00
CA ASN A 239 -8.16 8.20 -20.02
C ASN A 239 -8.73 8.99 -18.82
N GLY A 240 -7.94 9.87 -18.21
CA GLY A 240 -8.34 10.65 -17.03
C GLY A 240 -8.01 9.96 -15.69
N GLY A 241 -7.55 8.71 -15.73
CA GLY A 241 -7.14 7.94 -14.56
C GLY A 241 -8.28 7.50 -13.66
N HIS A 242 -7.96 6.79 -12.58
CA HIS A 242 -8.97 6.30 -11.64
C HIS A 242 -9.44 7.43 -10.71
N ASN A 243 -10.76 7.62 -10.62
CA ASN A 243 -11.36 8.58 -9.69
C ASN A 243 -11.29 8.06 -8.25
N SER A 244 -11.30 6.74 -8.08
CA SER A 244 -11.13 6.08 -6.78
C SER A 244 -9.76 6.34 -6.14
N GLU A 245 -8.76 6.79 -6.91
CA GLU A 245 -7.44 7.16 -6.39
C GLU A 245 -7.32 8.63 -5.92
N ARG A 246 -8.37 9.44 -6.12
CA ARG A 246 -8.34 10.85 -5.70
C ARG A 246 -8.35 10.96 -4.17
N ALA A 247 -7.35 11.66 -3.65
CA ALA A 247 -7.34 12.17 -2.29
C ALA A 247 -8.35 13.32 -2.16
N TYR A 248 -8.89 13.48 -0.96
CA TYR A 248 -9.89 14.47 -0.56
C TYR A 248 -11.30 14.30 -1.16
N GLY A 249 -11.52 13.26 -1.98
CA GLY A 249 -12.81 12.95 -2.58
C GLY A 249 -12.98 13.50 -4.00
N LEU A 250 -14.11 13.19 -4.62
CA LEU A 250 -14.37 13.52 -6.04
C LEU A 250 -14.62 15.01 -6.27
N ASP A 251 -15.19 15.67 -5.27
CA ASP A 251 -15.62 17.08 -5.34
C ASP A 251 -14.45 18.05 -5.09
N ASP A 252 -13.28 17.54 -4.69
CA ASP A 252 -12.10 18.37 -4.45
C ASP A 252 -11.39 18.71 -5.78
N PRO A 253 -11.18 20.01 -6.09
CA PRO A 253 -10.60 20.42 -7.36
C PRO A 253 -9.10 20.11 -7.48
N ARG A 254 -8.40 19.77 -6.39
CA ARG A 254 -6.94 19.63 -6.38
C ARG A 254 -6.44 18.39 -7.12
N ASN A 255 -7.32 17.43 -7.44
CA ASN A 255 -7.01 16.18 -8.16
C ASN A 255 -5.71 15.48 -7.68
N VAL A 256 -5.51 15.45 -6.36
CA VAL A 256 -4.33 14.87 -5.73
C VAL A 256 -4.46 13.35 -5.73
N ARG A 257 -3.39 12.63 -6.06
CA ARG A 257 -3.33 11.16 -6.03
C ARG A 257 -2.09 10.73 -5.26
N LEU A 258 -2.33 10.24 -4.05
CA LEU A 258 -1.28 9.80 -3.14
C LEU A 258 -1.26 8.27 -3.16
N ILE A 259 -0.29 7.67 -3.84
CA ILE A 259 -0.05 6.23 -3.80
C ILE A 259 1.19 5.99 -2.97
N GLU A 260 1.03 5.27 -1.87
CA GLU A 260 2.07 5.14 -0.86
C GLU A 260 2.30 3.74 -0.30
N THR A 261 3.32 3.63 0.55
CA THR A 261 3.72 2.44 1.32
C THR A 261 4.43 1.35 0.51
N GLY A 262 3.81 0.84 -0.55
CA GLY A 262 4.40 -0.14 -1.47
C GLY A 262 5.13 -1.32 -0.82
N ASN A 263 4.45 -2.15 -0.03
CA ASN A 263 5.02 -3.38 0.51
C ASN A 263 4.98 -4.48 -0.55
N VAL A 264 6.11 -5.09 -0.87
CA VAL A 264 6.22 -6.13 -1.91
C VAL A 264 6.54 -7.47 -1.28
N THR A 265 5.78 -8.49 -1.65
CA THR A 265 6.08 -9.90 -1.35
C THR A 265 6.09 -10.71 -2.64
N LYS A 266 6.86 -11.80 -2.67
CA LYS A 266 6.91 -12.70 -3.83
C LYS A 266 6.10 -13.96 -3.54
N ILE A 267 5.08 -14.23 -4.35
CA ILE A 267 4.19 -15.39 -4.19
C ILE A 267 4.14 -16.12 -5.52
N ASN A 268 4.53 -17.40 -5.54
CA ASN A 268 4.53 -18.26 -6.73
C ASN A 268 5.19 -17.59 -7.97
N GLY A 269 6.33 -16.92 -7.73
CA GLY A 269 7.11 -16.24 -8.77
C GLY A 269 6.52 -14.91 -9.25
N LYS A 270 5.48 -14.38 -8.59
CA LYS A 270 4.90 -13.07 -8.88
C LYS A 270 5.22 -12.08 -7.79
N TYR A 271 5.49 -10.84 -8.16
CA TYR A 271 5.66 -9.74 -7.22
C TYR A 271 4.30 -9.14 -6.94
N VAL A 272 3.87 -9.26 -5.69
CA VAL A 272 2.61 -8.75 -5.19
C VAL A 272 2.91 -7.53 -4.35
N MET A 273 2.49 -6.37 -4.84
CA MET A 273 2.58 -5.12 -4.10
C MET A 273 1.25 -4.80 -3.44
N THR A 274 1.25 -4.63 -2.13
CA THR A 274 0.17 -3.94 -1.42
C THR A 274 0.56 -2.49 -1.18
N TYR A 275 -0.39 -1.58 -1.38
CA TYR A 275 -0.16 -0.13 -1.34
C TYR A 275 -1.34 0.59 -0.73
N SER A 276 -1.13 1.83 -0.31
CA SER A 276 -2.19 2.68 0.19
C SER A 276 -2.53 3.77 -0.79
N VAL A 277 -3.78 4.24 -0.78
CA VAL A 277 -4.21 5.42 -1.53
C VAL A 277 -5.00 6.36 -0.66
N GLY A 278 -4.76 7.67 -0.77
CA GLY A 278 -5.49 8.72 -0.03
C GLY A 278 -4.69 9.27 1.15
N THR A 279 -5.37 9.91 2.12
CA THR A 279 -4.70 10.45 3.32
C THR A 279 -5.04 9.60 4.54
N PHE A 280 -4.04 9.13 5.29
CA PHE A 280 -4.25 8.19 6.40
C PHE A 280 -5.23 8.64 7.49
N ASN A 281 -5.48 9.95 7.62
CA ASN A 281 -6.40 10.52 8.62
C ASN A 281 -7.76 10.92 8.02
N ARG A 282 -8.13 10.37 6.87
CA ARG A 282 -9.38 10.65 6.18
C ARG A 282 -10.06 9.36 5.68
N PRO A 283 -11.38 9.38 5.43
CA PRO A 283 -12.12 8.22 4.93
C PRO A 283 -11.68 7.72 3.53
N ASP A 284 -10.87 8.51 2.81
CA ASP A 284 -10.37 8.20 1.48
C ASP A 284 -9.14 7.29 1.51
N TYR A 285 -8.59 6.95 2.68
CA TYR A 285 -7.50 5.99 2.81
C TYR A 285 -7.97 4.56 2.56
N LYS A 286 -7.27 3.85 1.66
CA LYS A 286 -7.65 2.52 1.18
C LYS A 286 -6.43 1.63 0.98
N ALA A 287 -6.62 0.32 1.08
CA ALA A 287 -5.58 -0.69 0.86
C ALA A 287 -5.76 -1.36 -0.51
N GLY A 288 -4.83 -1.13 -1.43
CA GLY A 288 -4.82 -1.70 -2.78
C GLY A 288 -3.84 -2.87 -2.92
N ILE A 289 -3.98 -3.58 -4.04
CA ILE A 289 -3.07 -4.64 -4.49
C ILE A 289 -2.75 -4.49 -5.98
N ALA A 290 -1.51 -4.75 -6.35
CA ALA A 290 -1.02 -4.73 -7.72
C ALA A 290 0.01 -5.84 -7.94
N TYR A 291 0.12 -6.31 -9.18
CA TYR A 291 0.90 -7.50 -9.53
C TYR A 291 1.92 -7.20 -10.62
N SER A 292 3.06 -7.89 -10.58
CA SER A 292 4.01 -7.90 -11.69
C SER A 292 4.70 -9.26 -11.82
N ASP A 293 5.08 -9.59 -13.05
CA ASP A 293 5.89 -10.77 -13.36
C ASP A 293 7.40 -10.53 -13.07
N THR A 294 7.83 -9.27 -12.96
CA THR A 294 9.21 -8.87 -12.65
C THR A 294 9.25 -7.88 -11.50
N PHE A 295 10.33 -7.86 -10.72
CA PHE A 295 10.42 -6.91 -9.60
C PHE A 295 10.41 -5.47 -10.10
N LEU A 296 11.26 -5.19 -11.09
CA LEU A 296 11.28 -3.92 -11.81
C LEU A 296 10.46 -4.08 -13.10
N PRO A 297 9.36 -3.33 -13.28
CA PRO A 297 8.64 -3.31 -14.54
C PRO A 297 9.53 -2.79 -15.67
N SER A 298 9.19 -3.14 -16.90
CA SER A 298 9.79 -2.53 -18.08
C SER A 298 9.50 -1.02 -18.13
N SER A 299 10.37 -0.27 -18.81
CA SER A 299 10.23 1.19 -18.92
C SER A 299 8.84 1.59 -19.45
N GLY A 300 8.15 2.47 -18.72
CA GLY A 300 6.81 2.93 -19.07
C GLY A 300 5.67 2.04 -18.56
N HIS A 301 5.97 0.94 -17.88
CA HIS A 301 4.99 0.06 -17.25
C HIS A 301 5.01 0.18 -15.73
N TYR A 302 3.91 -0.23 -15.12
CA TYR A 302 3.73 -0.30 -13.67
C TYR A 302 3.22 -1.68 -13.28
N TYR A 303 3.24 -1.97 -11.97
CA TYR A 303 2.51 -3.09 -11.42
C TYR A 303 1.03 -2.93 -11.77
N ARG A 304 0.41 -4.02 -12.20
CA ARG A 304 -0.95 -4.02 -12.69
C ARG A 304 -1.94 -4.13 -11.54
N ARG A 305 -2.81 -3.14 -11.43
CA ARG A 305 -3.90 -3.11 -10.44
C ARG A 305 -5.04 -4.04 -10.82
N VAL A 306 -5.82 -4.41 -9.84
CA VAL A 306 -7.15 -4.96 -10.05
C VAL A 306 -8.13 -3.81 -10.30
N ALA A 307 -8.85 -3.83 -11.42
CA ALA A 307 -9.84 -2.83 -11.75
C ALA A 307 -11.10 -3.47 -12.35
N MET A 308 -12.25 -2.83 -12.14
CA MET A 308 -13.53 -3.23 -12.75
C MET A 308 -14.29 -2.00 -13.24
N PRO A 309 -15.19 -2.13 -14.22
CA PRO A 309 -16.04 -1.02 -14.66
C PRO A 309 -16.95 -0.51 -13.54
N ASP A 310 -17.04 0.81 -13.37
CA ASP A 310 -17.97 1.47 -12.45
C ASP A 310 -19.38 1.57 -13.07
N VAL A 311 -20.04 0.43 -13.23
CA VAL A 311 -21.39 0.35 -13.84
C VAL A 311 -22.44 1.16 -13.09
N ALA A 312 -22.27 1.32 -11.78
CA ALA A 312 -23.22 1.99 -10.88
C ALA A 312 -22.88 3.47 -10.61
N ASN A 313 -21.88 4.03 -11.29
CA ASN A 313 -21.45 5.42 -11.14
C ASN A 313 -21.08 5.82 -9.69
N ILE A 314 -20.48 4.90 -8.95
CA ILE A 314 -20.07 5.08 -7.55
C ILE A 314 -18.91 6.08 -7.42
N TRP A 315 -18.04 6.11 -8.43
CA TRP A 315 -16.86 6.95 -8.55
C TRP A 315 -17.02 8.09 -9.58
N GLY A 316 -18.25 8.33 -10.04
CA GLY A 316 -18.60 9.51 -10.83
C GLY A 316 -18.30 9.41 -12.33
N GLN A 317 -17.91 8.24 -12.83
CA GLN A 317 -17.77 7.98 -14.27
C GLN A 317 -18.35 6.59 -14.63
N PRO A 318 -19.59 6.52 -15.16
CA PRO A 318 -20.22 5.25 -15.49
C PRO A 318 -19.40 4.44 -16.49
N ASN A 319 -19.22 3.15 -16.21
CA ASN A 319 -18.44 2.18 -17.01
C ASN A 319 -16.93 2.48 -17.15
N HIS A 320 -16.42 3.52 -16.50
CA HIS A 320 -14.98 3.76 -16.43
C HIS A 320 -14.32 2.72 -15.50
N PRO A 321 -13.14 2.17 -15.82
CA PRO A 321 -12.44 1.26 -14.93
C PRO A 321 -12.02 1.96 -13.64
N GLU A 322 -12.36 1.35 -12.51
CA GLU A 322 -11.99 1.83 -11.18
C GLU A 322 -11.33 0.72 -10.37
N VAL A 323 -10.44 1.11 -9.47
CA VAL A 323 -9.61 0.17 -8.71
C VAL A 323 -10.48 -0.62 -7.73
N VAL A 324 -10.28 -1.93 -7.71
CA VAL A 324 -10.86 -2.83 -6.70
C VAL A 324 -9.82 -2.97 -5.58
N TYR A 325 -10.05 -2.25 -4.48
CA TYR A 325 -9.19 -2.30 -3.30
C TYR A 325 -9.39 -3.59 -2.51
N LEU A 326 -8.35 -4.09 -1.84
CA LEU A 326 -8.47 -5.20 -0.90
C LEU A 326 -9.36 -4.82 0.28
N LEU A 327 -9.22 -3.60 0.80
CA LEU A 327 -10.04 -3.04 1.86
C LEU A 327 -10.28 -1.54 1.60
N GLN A 328 -11.51 -1.07 1.80
CA GLN A 328 -11.84 0.36 1.73
C GLN A 328 -13.01 0.74 2.64
N SER A 329 -13.04 1.97 3.13
CA SER A 329 -14.13 2.49 3.97
C SER A 329 -14.86 3.69 3.37
N GLN A 330 -14.58 4.04 2.11
CA GLN A 330 -15.04 5.28 1.48
C GLN A 330 -16.40 5.14 0.80
N LYS A 331 -16.64 4.04 0.09
CA LYS A 331 -17.83 3.83 -0.75
C LYS A 331 -18.54 2.54 -0.37
N PRO A 332 -19.64 2.59 0.41
CA PRO A 332 -20.38 1.41 0.86
C PRO A 332 -20.88 0.47 -0.23
N ARG A 333 -21.09 1.00 -1.45
CA ARG A 333 -21.57 0.24 -2.61
C ARG A 333 -20.45 -0.30 -3.51
N TRP A 334 -19.19 0.02 -3.22
CA TRP A 334 -18.04 -0.53 -3.95
C TRP A 334 -17.55 -1.81 -3.25
N PRO A 335 -16.92 -2.77 -3.95
CA PRO A 335 -16.45 -4.00 -3.34
C PRO A 335 -15.54 -3.79 -2.12
N ASN A 336 -15.49 -4.82 -1.27
CA ASN A 336 -14.61 -4.93 -0.11
C ASN A 336 -14.73 -3.74 0.87
N TYR A 337 -15.96 -3.23 1.04
CA TYR A 337 -16.26 -2.18 2.01
C TYR A 337 -16.18 -2.70 3.45
N VAL A 338 -15.36 -2.04 4.27
CA VAL A 338 -15.12 -2.42 5.68
C VAL A 338 -15.42 -1.31 6.67
N GLY A 339 -16.04 -0.20 6.23
CA GLY A 339 -16.28 0.98 7.07
C GLY A 339 -17.20 0.75 8.28
N LYS A 340 -17.85 -0.41 8.41
CA LYS A 340 -18.56 -0.80 9.64
C LYS A 340 -17.64 -1.39 10.73
N GLN A 341 -16.39 -1.69 10.39
CA GLN A 341 -15.43 -2.38 11.25
C GLN A 341 -14.15 -1.58 11.43
N VAL A 342 -13.65 -0.96 10.34
CA VAL A 342 -12.43 -0.15 10.35
C VAL A 342 -12.58 1.02 9.37
N TYR A 343 -12.23 2.22 9.82
CA TYR A 343 -12.05 3.39 8.96
C TYR A 343 -10.60 3.52 8.49
N ALA A 344 -10.44 4.04 7.27
CA ALA A 344 -9.15 4.37 6.67
C ALA A 344 -8.14 3.21 6.72
N PRO A 345 -8.49 1.99 6.23
CA PRO A 345 -7.55 0.88 6.21
C PRO A 345 -6.40 1.19 5.23
N GLY A 346 -5.17 1.10 5.71
CA GLY A 346 -4.01 1.20 4.83
C GLY A 346 -2.70 0.89 5.53
N VAL A 347 -1.59 1.25 4.89
CA VAL A 347 -0.27 0.64 5.07
C VAL A 347 -0.35 -0.89 5.04
N PRO A 348 -0.95 -1.48 3.99
CA PRO A 348 -1.16 -2.92 3.93
C PRO A 348 0.15 -3.66 3.64
N ALA A 349 0.31 -4.83 4.23
CA ALA A 349 1.37 -5.79 3.90
C ALA A 349 0.82 -7.22 3.91
N ILE A 350 1.36 -8.08 3.05
CA ILE A 350 1.04 -9.51 3.07
C ILE A 350 2.19 -10.25 3.75
N VAL A 351 1.87 -11.01 4.80
CA VAL A 351 2.79 -11.88 5.51
C VAL A 351 2.33 -13.33 5.43
N SER A 352 3.25 -14.27 5.56
CA SER A 352 2.94 -15.69 5.76
C SER A 352 3.38 -16.12 7.16
N ASP A 353 2.63 -17.05 7.76
CA ASP A 353 3.04 -17.72 9.00
C ASP A 353 3.96 -18.93 8.76
N GLY A 354 4.37 -19.18 7.52
CA GLY A 354 5.21 -20.32 7.14
C GLY A 354 4.46 -21.65 7.01
N HIS A 355 3.15 -21.67 7.26
CA HIS A 355 2.28 -22.84 7.15
C HIS A 355 1.26 -22.69 6.01
N GLU A 356 1.66 -22.06 4.91
CA GLU A 356 0.82 -21.75 3.75
C GLU A 356 -0.39 -20.84 4.05
N HIS A 357 -0.48 -20.28 5.25
CA HIS A 357 -1.44 -19.21 5.51
C HIS A 357 -0.83 -17.86 5.20
N TYR A 358 -1.67 -16.99 4.68
CA TYR A 358 -1.35 -15.62 4.36
C TYR A 358 -2.29 -14.69 5.11
N TYR A 359 -1.74 -13.57 5.56
CA TYR A 359 -2.48 -12.54 6.27
C TYR A 359 -2.18 -11.20 5.64
N LEU A 360 -3.22 -10.38 5.47
CA LEU A 360 -3.09 -8.96 5.22
C LEU A 360 -3.00 -8.26 6.56
N THR A 361 -1.86 -7.65 6.89
CA THR A 361 -1.74 -6.73 8.02
C THR A 361 -1.91 -5.30 7.52
N PHE A 362 -2.52 -4.45 8.32
CA PHE A 362 -2.76 -3.04 7.99
C PHE A 362 -3.05 -2.23 9.26
N ALA A 363 -3.12 -0.90 9.13
CA ALA A 363 -3.55 -0.01 10.20
C ALA A 363 -4.78 0.81 9.79
N GLY A 364 -5.64 1.12 10.76
CA GLY A 364 -6.84 1.94 10.58
C GLY A 364 -7.42 2.39 11.93
N TYR A 365 -8.63 2.93 11.93
CA TYR A 365 -9.31 3.38 13.16
C TYR A 365 -10.53 2.52 13.46
N ASP A 366 -10.73 2.21 14.74
CA ASP A 366 -12.00 1.65 15.21
C ASP A 366 -13.10 2.69 15.07
N PRO A 367 -14.26 2.38 14.48
CA PRO A 367 -15.39 3.31 14.43
C PRO A 367 -15.83 3.88 15.79
N SER A 368 -15.61 3.13 16.89
CA SER A 368 -15.90 3.56 18.27
C SER A 368 -14.77 4.39 18.91
N ASP A 369 -13.59 4.44 18.29
CA ASP A 369 -12.39 5.16 18.77
C ASP A 369 -11.65 5.83 17.60
N ALA A 370 -12.39 6.64 16.84
CA ALA A 370 -11.88 7.43 15.73
C ALA A 370 -12.13 8.93 15.95
N PRO A 371 -11.61 9.54 17.04
CA PRO A 371 -11.83 10.95 17.29
C PRO A 371 -11.24 11.80 16.17
N THR A 372 -11.92 12.89 15.85
CA THR A 372 -11.46 13.85 14.84
C THR A 372 -10.95 15.14 15.48
N ASP A 373 -10.09 15.86 14.76
CA ASP A 373 -9.77 17.26 15.05
C ASP A 373 -10.87 18.23 14.54
N ASP A 374 -10.67 19.52 14.72
CA ASP A 374 -11.61 20.58 14.31
C ASP A 374 -11.83 20.64 12.78
N LYS A 375 -10.97 19.98 12.00
CA LYS A 375 -11.06 19.88 10.54
C LYS A 375 -11.70 18.57 10.09
N GLY A 376 -12.18 17.75 11.02
CA GLY A 376 -12.75 16.44 10.75
C GLY A 376 -11.72 15.37 10.37
N LEU A 377 -10.44 15.59 10.68
CA LEU A 377 -9.38 14.61 10.42
C LEU A 377 -9.24 13.66 11.60
N TYR A 378 -9.14 12.36 11.33
CA TYR A 378 -8.88 11.38 12.39
C TYR A 378 -7.56 11.71 13.11
N LYS A 379 -7.57 11.61 14.45
CA LYS A 379 -6.36 11.83 15.25
C LYS A 379 -5.43 10.64 15.10
N GLY A 380 -4.31 10.82 14.41
CA GLY A 380 -3.32 9.77 14.15
C GLY A 380 -2.98 8.86 15.33
N PRO A 381 -2.79 9.38 16.57
CA PRO A 381 -2.50 8.54 17.74
C PRO A 381 -3.54 7.44 18.06
N HIS A 382 -4.77 7.53 17.54
CA HIS A 382 -5.81 6.49 17.71
C HIS A 382 -5.79 5.41 16.62
N ARG A 383 -4.86 5.48 15.68
CA ARG A 383 -4.73 4.48 14.63
C ARG A 383 -4.05 3.23 15.19
N ARG A 384 -4.57 2.06 14.85
CA ARG A 384 -4.13 0.78 15.42
C ARG A 384 -4.02 -0.34 14.38
N PRO A 385 -3.27 -1.41 14.67
CA PRO A 385 -2.98 -2.47 13.73
C PRO A 385 -4.06 -3.56 13.72
N TYR A 386 -4.32 -4.10 12.54
CA TYR A 386 -5.29 -5.16 12.28
C TYR A 386 -4.72 -6.19 11.32
N TYR A 387 -5.35 -7.36 11.30
CA TYR A 387 -5.09 -8.36 10.26
C TYR A 387 -6.37 -9.01 9.75
N VAL A 388 -6.28 -9.56 8.54
CA VAL A 388 -7.29 -10.37 7.86
C VAL A 388 -6.61 -11.58 7.25
N ARG A 389 -7.19 -12.78 7.40
CA ARG A 389 -6.71 -13.97 6.68
C ARG A 389 -6.99 -13.82 5.19
N LEU A 390 -6.06 -14.28 4.35
CA LEU A 390 -6.18 -14.24 2.90
C LEU A 390 -6.36 -15.63 2.31
N ASN A 391 -7.20 -15.73 1.28
CA ASN A 391 -7.19 -16.81 0.32
C ASN A 391 -6.22 -16.43 -0.80
N VAL A 392 -5.23 -17.29 -1.06
CA VAL A 392 -4.17 -17.03 -2.04
C VAL A 392 -4.15 -18.14 -3.09
N HIS A 393 -4.39 -17.75 -4.34
CA HIS A 393 -4.50 -18.60 -5.51
C HIS A 393 -3.62 -18.11 -6.67
N VAL A 394 -2.51 -17.43 -6.37
CA VAL A 394 -1.57 -16.92 -7.39
C VAL A 394 -1.00 -18.10 -8.19
N PRO A 395 -1.23 -18.18 -9.51
CA PRO A 395 -0.81 -19.32 -10.31
C PRO A 395 0.71 -19.29 -10.57
N GLN A 396 1.37 -20.44 -10.41
CA GLN A 396 2.80 -20.57 -10.69
C GLN A 396 3.12 -20.30 -12.18
N ALA A 397 2.37 -20.91 -13.10
CA ALA A 397 2.58 -20.81 -14.55
C ALA A 397 1.83 -19.64 -15.24
N GLY A 398 1.15 -18.77 -14.46
CA GLY A 398 0.43 -17.61 -15.01
C GLY A 398 1.33 -16.39 -15.24
N SER A 399 0.78 -15.35 -15.86
CA SER A 399 1.42 -14.04 -16.04
C SER A 399 0.45 -12.94 -15.59
N ALA A 400 0.93 -12.04 -14.75
CA ALA A 400 0.15 -10.89 -14.26
C ALA A 400 -0.29 -9.98 -15.41
N ASP A 401 0.52 -9.86 -16.45
CA ASP A 401 0.22 -9.03 -17.62
C ASP A 401 -0.87 -9.64 -18.51
N LYS A 402 -0.99 -10.98 -18.54
CA LYS A 402 -1.93 -11.70 -19.40
C LYS A 402 -3.26 -12.04 -18.75
N ALA A 403 -3.32 -12.05 -17.41
CA ALA A 403 -4.55 -12.34 -16.68
C ALA A 403 -5.66 -11.32 -17.06
N SER A 404 -6.92 -11.72 -17.02
CA SER A 404 -8.03 -10.78 -17.01
C SER A 404 -8.09 -10.03 -15.67
N PRO A 405 -8.71 -8.84 -15.60
CA PRO A 405 -8.90 -8.15 -14.32
C PRO A 405 -9.65 -9.00 -13.29
N MET A 406 -10.60 -9.84 -13.74
CA MET A 406 -11.34 -10.76 -12.87
C MET A 406 -10.46 -11.88 -12.33
N GLU A 407 -9.57 -12.45 -13.15
CA GLU A 407 -8.59 -13.43 -12.65
C GLU A 407 -7.66 -12.82 -11.60
N LEU A 408 -7.12 -11.61 -11.83
CA LEU A 408 -6.28 -10.92 -10.85
C LEU A 408 -7.03 -10.62 -9.54
N ALA A 409 -8.33 -10.34 -9.61
CA ALA A 409 -9.16 -10.10 -8.42
C ALA A 409 -9.26 -11.35 -7.52
N HIS A 410 -9.19 -12.55 -8.10
CA HIS A 410 -9.30 -13.83 -7.40
C HIS A 410 -7.96 -14.44 -6.98
N TRP A 411 -6.83 -13.84 -7.38
CA TRP A 411 -5.51 -14.34 -6.97
C TRP A 411 -5.29 -14.18 -5.46
N ILE A 412 -5.74 -13.06 -4.89
CA ILE A 412 -5.62 -12.78 -3.46
C ILE A 412 -6.89 -12.07 -3.00
N GLU A 413 -7.63 -12.73 -2.11
CA GLU A 413 -8.89 -12.22 -1.57
C GLU A 413 -8.91 -12.32 -0.05
N PRO A 414 -9.55 -11.37 0.65
CA PRO A 414 -9.91 -11.56 2.05
C PRO A 414 -10.71 -12.84 2.25
N ALA A 415 -10.27 -13.70 3.16
CA ALA A 415 -11.02 -14.90 3.51
C ALA A 415 -12.34 -14.49 4.18
N PRO A 416 -13.46 -15.13 3.82
CA PRO A 416 -14.72 -14.87 4.49
C PRO A 416 -14.66 -15.32 5.95
N GLY A 417 -15.46 -14.68 6.80
CA GLY A 417 -15.64 -15.16 8.16
C GLY A 417 -16.15 -16.61 8.20
N PRO A 418 -15.85 -17.35 9.29
CA PRO A 418 -16.43 -18.68 9.54
C PRO A 418 -17.95 -18.65 9.65
#